data_AF-A0A7R7HAQ8-F1
#
_entry.id   AF-A0A7R7HAQ8-F1
#
_cell.length_a   1.000
_cell.length_b   1.000
_cell.length_c   1.000
_cell.angle_alpha   90.00
_cell.angle_beta   90.00
_cell.angle_gamma   90.00
#
_symmetry.space_group_name_H-M   'P 1'
#
loop_
_entity.id
_entity.type
_entity.pdbx_description
1 polymer ?
#
loop_
_entity_poly.entity_id
_entity_poly.type
_entity_poly.pdbx_seq_one_letter_code
_entity_poly.pdbx_strand_id
1 'polypeptide(L)'
;MPQFGLLLMLVLLPLQVLSGATTPRESMPEIIQTIMLAAPNTHFVILAQAVLFRGAGLTVVWPQLATLLVIGSVLFFFSLRRFRQFLR
;
A
#
# COMPACT_ATOMS: atom_id res chain seq x y z
N MET A 1 11.88 7.04 -21.73
CA MET A 1 10.75 6.15 -21.38
C MET A 1 9.58 6.91 -20.72
N PRO A 2 9.04 7.98 -21.33
CA PRO A 2 7.92 8.74 -20.74
C PRO A 2 6.62 7.94 -20.64
N GLN A 3 6.41 6.97 -21.53
CA GLN A 3 5.21 6.12 -21.56
C GLN A 3 5.04 5.24 -20.32
N PHE A 4 6.13 4.76 -19.72
CA PHE A 4 6.07 4.00 -18.46
C PHE A 4 5.55 4.86 -17.30
N GLY A 5 5.98 6.12 -17.23
CA GLY A 5 5.49 7.08 -16.25
C GLY A 5 3.98 7.30 -16.37
N LEU A 6 3.46 7.42 -17.60
CA LEU A 6 2.02 7.57 -17.84
C LEU A 6 1.22 6.33 -17.38
N LEU A 7 1.74 5.12 -17.63
CA LEU A 7 1.12 3.90 -17.13
C LEU A 7 1.13 3.82 -15.61
N LEU A 8 2.24 4.22 -14.96
CA LEU A 8 2.32 4.29 -13.51
C LEU A 8 1.30 5.28 -12.95
N MET A 9 1.11 6.45 -13.57
CA MET A 9 0.12 7.43 -13.11
C MET A 9 -1.30 6.86 -13.13
N LEU A 10 -1.67 6.08 -14.15
CA LEU A 10 -2.99 5.42 -14.23
C LEU A 10 -3.22 4.42 -13.10
N VAL A 11 -2.16 3.87 -12.49
CA VAL A 11 -2.26 2.93 -11.36
C VAL A 11 -2.14 3.65 -10.01
N LEU A 12 -1.19 4.57 -9.89
CA LEU A 12 -0.87 5.27 -8.64
C LEU A 12 -1.96 6.27 -8.25
N LEU A 13 -2.57 6.97 -9.20
CA LEU A 13 -3.62 7.95 -8.88
C LEU A 13 -4.87 7.29 -8.26
N PRO A 14 -5.46 6.23 -8.83
CA PRO A 14 -6.56 5.52 -8.17
C PRO A 14 -6.17 4.95 -6.81
N LEU A 15 -4.98 4.36 -6.69
CA LEU A 15 -4.48 3.85 -5.40
C LEU A 15 -4.36 4.94 -4.35
N GLN A 16 -3.95 6.15 -4.72
CA GLN A 16 -3.86 7.28 -3.81
C GLN A 16 -5.25 7.74 -3.35
N VAL A 17 -6.20 7.85 -4.26
CA VAL A 17 -7.58 8.28 -3.96
C VAL A 17 -8.32 7.26 -3.08
N LEU A 18 -8.10 5.97 -3.32
CA LEU A 18 -8.75 4.86 -2.59
C LEU A 18 -7.99 4.43 -1.32
N SER A 19 -6.83 5.04 -1.04
CA SER A 19 -5.96 4.64 0.08
C SER A 19 -6.59 4.82 1.47
N GLY A 20 -7.59 5.69 1.60
CA GLY A 20 -8.10 6.17 2.90
C GLY A 20 -7.57 7.55 3.29
N ALA A 21 -6.69 8.15 2.49
CA ALA A 21 -6.10 9.46 2.79
C ALA A 21 -7.02 10.63 2.40
N THR A 22 -7.56 10.59 1.19
CA THR A 22 -8.45 11.64 0.66
C THR A 22 -9.92 11.23 0.74
N THR A 23 -10.22 9.97 0.43
CA THR A 23 -11.55 9.38 0.55
C THR A 23 -11.63 8.58 1.86
N PRO A 24 -12.56 8.88 2.78
CA PRO A 24 -12.74 8.09 3.98
C PRO A 24 -13.07 6.63 3.64
N ARG A 25 -12.39 5.68 4.31
CA ARG A 25 -12.58 4.24 4.02
C ARG A 25 -14.00 3.77 4.30
N GLU A 26 -14.63 4.31 5.34
CA GLU A 26 -16.00 3.99 5.73
C GLU A 26 -17.03 4.37 4.66
N SER A 27 -16.70 5.32 3.79
CA SER A 27 -17.55 5.74 2.67
C SER A 27 -17.37 4.89 1.42
N MET A 28 -16.40 3.97 1.40
CA MET A 28 -16.14 3.10 0.24
C MET A 28 -17.03 1.85 0.28
N PRO A 29 -17.45 1.31 -0.87
CA PRO A 29 -18.07 -0.01 -0.94
C PRO A 29 -17.17 -1.09 -0.33
N GLU A 30 -17.76 -2.08 0.35
CA GLU A 30 -17.05 -3.14 1.07
C GLU A 30 -16.05 -3.92 0.19
N ILE A 31 -16.42 -4.14 -1.08
CA ILE A 31 -15.55 -4.79 -2.07
C ILE A 31 -14.25 -4.01 -2.25
N ILE A 32 -14.35 -2.68 -2.38
CA ILE A 32 -13.18 -1.81 -2.54
C ILE A 32 -12.35 -1.79 -1.27
N GLN A 33 -13.00 -1.75 -0.10
CA GLN A 33 -12.28 -1.81 1.17
C GLN A 33 -11.43 -3.08 1.28
N THR A 34 -12.00 -4.22 0.89
CA THR A 34 -11.33 -5.52 0.93
C THR A 34 -10.15 -5.59 -0.05
N ILE A 35 -10.34 -5.16 -1.30
CA ILE A 35 -9.28 -5.13 -2.31
C ILE A 35 -8.10 -4.25 -1.85
N MET A 36 -8.41 -3.08 -1.29
CA MET A 36 -7.38 -2.13 -0.84
C MET A 36 -6.59 -2.63 0.37
N LEU A 37 -6.98 -3.72 1.04
CA LEU A 37 -6.13 -4.37 2.05
C LEU A 37 -4.89 -5.02 1.44
N ALA A 38 -4.86 -5.29 0.13
CA ALA A 38 -3.64 -5.74 -0.54
C ALA A 38 -2.69 -4.56 -0.86
N ALA A 39 -3.19 -3.32 -0.86
CA ALA A 39 -2.41 -2.15 -1.25
C ALA A 39 -1.52 -1.67 -0.09
N PRO A 40 -0.19 -1.52 -0.30
CA PRO A 40 0.70 -1.05 0.76
C PRO A 40 0.40 0.40 1.19
N ASN A 41 -0.04 1.25 0.26
CA ASN A 41 -0.38 2.64 0.56
C ASN A 41 -1.51 2.75 1.61
N THR A 42 -2.48 1.85 1.57
CA THR A 42 -3.59 1.83 2.51
C THR A 42 -3.12 1.56 3.94
N HIS A 43 -2.23 0.58 4.13
CA HIS A 43 -1.65 0.29 5.44
C HIS A 43 -0.78 1.44 5.94
N PHE A 44 -0.03 2.08 5.04
CA PHE A 44 0.77 3.25 5.36
C PHE A 44 -0.10 4.42 5.84
N VAL A 45 -1.19 4.73 5.16
CA VAL A 45 -2.10 5.82 5.54
C VAL A 45 -2.75 5.56 6.90
N ILE A 46 -3.21 4.32 7.16
CA ILE A 46 -3.78 3.95 8.45
C ILE A 46 -2.77 4.15 9.58
N LEU A 47 -1.53 3.69 9.36
CA LEU A 47 -0.44 3.85 10.32
C LEU A 47 -0.12 5.33 10.54
N ALA A 48 0.01 6.11 9.48
CA ALA A 48 0.32 7.54 9.57
C ALA A 48 -0.77 8.29 10.34
N GLN A 49 -2.05 8.01 10.07
CA GLN A 49 -3.17 8.63 10.79
C GLN A 49 -3.18 8.24 12.27
N ALA A 50 -2.89 6.97 12.59
CA ALA A 50 -2.81 6.51 13.97
C ALA A 50 -1.69 7.21 14.76
N VAL A 51 -0.50 7.34 14.16
CA VAL A 51 0.65 7.98 14.81
C VAL A 51 0.46 9.49 14.92
N LEU A 52 0.17 10.16 13.80
CA LEU A 52 0.16 11.62 13.71
C LEU A 52 -1.05 12.26 14.40
N PHE A 53 -2.24 11.66 14.28
CA PHE A 53 -3.48 12.26 14.78
C PHE A 53 -4.01 11.63 16.07
N ARG A 54 -3.62 10.39 16.38
CA ARG A 54 -4.12 9.66 17.57
C ARG A 54 -3.03 9.39 18.62
N GLY A 55 -1.78 9.78 18.36
CA GLY A 55 -0.67 9.54 19.29
C GLY A 55 -0.44 8.06 19.57
N ALA A 56 -0.76 7.18 18.61
CA ALA A 56 -0.69 5.74 18.80
C ALA A 56 0.75 5.26 19.05
N GLY A 57 0.95 4.50 20.13
CA GLY A 57 2.23 3.84 20.43
C GLY A 57 2.44 2.55 19.62
N LEU A 58 3.61 1.93 19.80
CA LEU A 58 4.01 0.70 19.08
C LEU A 58 2.99 -0.45 19.20
N THR A 59 2.33 -0.56 20.36
CA THR A 59 1.31 -1.60 20.63
C THR A 59 0.09 -1.53 19.72
N VAL A 60 -0.18 -0.37 19.12
CA VAL A 60 -1.31 -0.15 18.21
C VAL A 60 -0.89 -0.27 16.75
N VAL A 61 0.34 0.13 16.40
CA VAL A 61 0.80 0.23 15.01
C VAL A 61 1.57 -1.01 14.50
N TRP A 62 1.95 -1.93 15.40
CA TRP A 62 2.69 -3.14 15.01
C TRP A 62 1.97 -4.02 13.96
N PRO A 63 0.63 -4.16 13.93
CA PRO A 63 -0.03 -4.98 12.91
C PRO A 63 0.16 -4.40 11.50
N GLN A 64 0.09 -3.07 11.39
CA GLN A 64 0.29 -2.36 10.12
C GLN A 64 1.76 -2.47 9.69
N LEU A 65 2.72 -2.35 10.62
CA LEU A 65 4.14 -2.57 10.34
C LEU A 65 4.41 -4.00 9.85
N ALA A 66 3.85 -5.01 10.53
CA ALA A 66 3.97 -6.40 10.14
C ALA A 66 3.37 -6.64 8.74
N THR A 67 2.21 -6.06 8.46
CA THR A 67 1.56 -6.19 7.14
C THR A 67 2.39 -5.55 6.03
N LEU A 68 2.95 -4.36 6.27
CA LEU A 68 3.87 -3.70 5.34
C LEU A 68 5.14 -4.50 5.10
N LEU A 69 5.71 -5.12 6.15
CA LEU A 69 6.86 -6.01 6.03
C LEU A 69 6.54 -7.25 5.18
N VAL A 70 5.36 -7.85 5.36
CA VAL A 70 4.90 -8.99 4.56
C VAL A 70 4.74 -8.59 3.09
N ILE A 71 4.01 -7.52 2.80
CA ILE A 71 3.80 -7.03 1.42
C ILE A 71 5.15 -6.69 0.77
N GLY A 72 6.00 -5.93 1.48
CA GLY A 72 7.32 -5.54 1.01
C GLY A 72 8.20 -6.74 0.70
N SER A 73 8.21 -7.75 1.58
CA SER A 73 8.97 -8.99 1.38
C SER A 73 8.46 -9.76 0.15
N VAL A 74 7.15 -9.91 -0.01
CA VAL A 74 6.55 -10.59 -1.17
C VAL A 74 6.94 -9.90 -2.48
N LEU A 75 6.78 -8.58 -2.56
CA LEU A 75 7.15 -7.81 -3.75
C LEU A 75 8.66 -7.87 -4.02
N PHE A 76 9.47 -7.82 -2.96
CA PHE A 76 10.93 -7.93 -3.07
C PHE A 76 11.34 -9.30 -3.62
N PHE A 77 10.84 -10.40 -3.05
CA PHE A 77 11.13 -11.76 -3.54
C PHE A 77 10.63 -11.97 -4.98
N PHE A 78 9.47 -11.43 -5.33
CA PHE A 78 8.94 -11.47 -6.68
C PHE A 78 9.87 -10.74 -7.67
N SER A 79 10.27 -9.51 -7.33
CA SER A 79 11.19 -8.70 -8.13
C SER A 79 12.56 -9.39 -8.25
N LEU A 80 13.10 -9.90 -7.15
CA LEU A 80 14.39 -10.62 -7.12
C LEU A 80 14.37 -11.86 -8.01
N ARG A 81 13.29 -12.65 -7.98
CA ARG A 81 13.13 -13.83 -8.85
C ARG A 81 13.07 -13.42 -10.31
N ARG A 82 12.28 -12.40 -10.66
CA ARG A 82 12.16 -11.92 -12.04
C ARG A 82 13.47 -11.36 -12.56
N PHE A 83 14.20 -10.62 -11.73
CA PHE A 83 15.52 -10.10 -12.07
C PHE A 83 16.53 -11.23 -12.31
N ARG A 84 16.59 -12.24 -11.42
CA ARG A 84 17.45 -13.41 -11.60
C ARG A 84 17.13 -14.23 -12.86
N GLN A 85 15.85 -14.30 -13.25
CA GLN A 85 15.43 -14.96 -14.50
C GLN A 85 15.84 -14.18 -15.75
N PHE A 86 15.88 -12.85 -15.68
CA PHE A 86 16.31 -12.01 -16.81
C PHE A 86 17.83 -12.07 -17.04
N LEU A 87 18.60 -12.28 -15.97
CA LEU A 87 20.07 -12.40 -16.03
C LEU A 87 20.57 -13.80 -16.43
N ARG A 88 19.70 -14.80 -16.46
CA ARG A 88 20.00 -16.16 -16.97
C ARG A 88 19.61 -16.25 -18.42
#